data_AF-A0A2P2MFF3-F1
#
_entry.id   AF-A0A2P2MFF3-F1
#
_cell.length_a   1.000
_cell.length_b   1.000
_cell.length_c   1.000
_cell.angle_alpha   90.00
_cell.angle_beta   90.00
_cell.angle_gamma   90.00
#
_symmetry.space_group_name_H-M   'P 1'
#
loop_
_entity.id
_entity.type
_entity.pdbx_description
1 polymer ?
#
loop_
_entity_poly.entity_id
_entity_poly.type
_entity_poly.pdbx_seq_one_letter_code
_entity_poly.pdbx_strand_id
1 'polypeptide(L)'
;MALSEDSALAMGFSVARRAAAVPLLLVNGTYRKTVRSYLDSVILQNQLQRLNDHGSLKGSHAHSRSTLEVPIFWFLHGEPLLVDKHYQAKALSDMVIVVQSEPSSWESHLQCNGRSLLWDLRRPIKAALAAVSEHLAGLLPLHLVYSHAHETAIEDWIWSVGCNPFSITSQGWQLSQFQSDTIARSYIITALEESTQLVNSAIRCLAVERTSEKTFRIFHSEERELINKYNYVVSLWRRISTMTGELRYVDAMRLLYTLEDASKGFADKVNATIALLHPIHCTRERNVHVVFDMTTIPAFLIVLGVLYIVLKPSRPKPKIN
;
A
#
# COMPACT_ATOMS: atom_id res chain seq x y z
N MET A 1 -15.60 -21.01 -11.17
CA MET A 1 -16.18 -20.20 -12.25
C MET A 1 -15.46 -20.58 -13.52
N ALA A 2 -16.16 -21.12 -14.51
CA ALA A 2 -15.55 -21.36 -15.81
C ALA A 2 -15.33 -19.99 -16.49
N LEU A 3 -14.24 -19.84 -17.26
CA LEU A 3 -14.02 -18.63 -18.06
C LEU A 3 -15.22 -18.31 -18.96
N SER A 4 -15.98 -19.32 -19.39
CA SER A 4 -17.21 -19.15 -20.18
C SER A 4 -18.37 -18.47 -19.45
N GLU A 5 -18.35 -18.44 -18.12
CA GLU A 5 -19.42 -17.85 -17.29
C GLU A 5 -19.25 -16.33 -17.13
N ASP A 6 -18.01 -15.82 -17.28
CA ASP A 6 -17.71 -14.39 -17.23
C ASP A 6 -17.02 -13.96 -18.53
N SER A 7 -17.82 -13.37 -19.43
CA SER A 7 -17.34 -12.86 -20.72
C SER A 7 -16.20 -11.86 -20.60
N ALA A 8 -16.14 -11.10 -19.51
CA ALA A 8 -15.16 -10.07 -19.30
C ALA A 8 -13.82 -10.68 -18.83
N LEU A 9 -13.88 -11.68 -17.94
CA LEU A 9 -12.71 -12.48 -17.56
C LEU A 9 -12.16 -13.29 -18.75
N ALA A 10 -13.04 -13.87 -19.57
CA ALA A 10 -12.65 -14.55 -20.82
C ALA A 10 -11.95 -13.61 -21.80
N MET A 11 -12.48 -12.40 -21.97
CA MET A 11 -11.87 -11.37 -22.79
C MET A 11 -10.48 -11.00 -22.25
N GLY A 12 -10.37 -10.74 -20.94
CA GLY A 12 -9.10 -10.43 -20.29
C GLY A 12 -8.04 -11.51 -20.53
N PHE A 13 -8.42 -12.78 -20.33
CA PHE A 13 -7.55 -13.92 -20.62
C PHE A 13 -7.13 -14.01 -22.09
N SER A 14 -8.09 -13.89 -23.02
CA SER A 14 -7.81 -13.96 -24.46
C SER A 14 -6.91 -12.83 -24.93
N VAL A 15 -7.10 -11.62 -24.39
CA VAL A 15 -6.30 -10.44 -24.73
C VAL A 15 -4.89 -10.54 -24.14
N ALA A 16 -4.71 -11.17 -22.98
CA ALA A 16 -3.40 -11.36 -22.36
C ALA A 16 -2.61 -12.56 -22.93
N ARG A 17 -3.28 -13.52 -23.59
CA ARG A 17 -2.62 -14.69 -24.16
C ARG A 17 -1.72 -14.32 -25.33
N ARG A 18 -0.48 -14.80 -25.28
CA ARG A 18 0.55 -14.60 -26.30
C ARG A 18 1.25 -15.92 -26.61
N ALA A 19 2.03 -15.92 -27.68
CA ALA A 19 2.93 -16.99 -28.04
C ALA A 19 4.30 -16.40 -28.35
N ALA A 20 5.36 -16.97 -27.78
CA ALA A 20 6.72 -16.56 -28.06
C ALA A 20 7.58 -17.78 -28.36
N ALA A 21 8.54 -17.59 -29.25
CA ALA A 21 9.58 -18.56 -29.44
C ALA A 21 10.69 -18.34 -28.41
N VAL A 22 10.89 -19.33 -27.54
CA VAL A 22 11.90 -19.31 -26.49
C VAL A 22 13.06 -20.22 -26.93
N PRO A 23 14.29 -19.67 -27.06
CA PRO A 23 15.46 -20.47 -27.30
C PRO A 23 15.82 -21.26 -26.04
N LEU A 24 16.17 -22.53 -26.22
CA LEU A 24 16.66 -23.43 -25.18
C LEU A 24 18.05 -23.90 -25.59
N LEU A 25 19.03 -23.73 -24.71
CA LEU A 25 20.34 -24.34 -24.87
C LEU A 25 20.26 -25.77 -24.34
N LEU A 26 20.52 -26.75 -25.20
CA LEU A 26 20.57 -28.16 -24.84
C LEU A 26 21.95 -28.51 -24.27
N VAL A 27 22.01 -29.62 -23.55
CA VAL A 27 23.22 -30.15 -22.88
C VAL A 27 24.38 -30.39 -23.86
N ASN A 28 24.05 -30.74 -25.10
CA ASN A 28 25.00 -30.95 -26.19
C ASN A 28 25.50 -29.64 -26.82
N GLY A 29 25.13 -28.48 -26.29
CA GLY A 29 25.49 -27.16 -26.82
C GLY A 29 24.65 -26.72 -28.02
N THR A 30 23.63 -27.48 -28.44
CA THR A 30 22.76 -27.09 -29.56
C THR A 30 21.59 -26.25 -29.09
N TYR A 31 21.14 -25.32 -29.95
CA TYR A 31 19.97 -24.50 -29.68
C TYR A 31 18.72 -25.17 -30.21
N ARG A 32 17.69 -25.27 -29.37
CA ARG A 32 16.34 -25.67 -29.76
C ARG A 32 15.40 -24.50 -29.57
N LYS A 33 14.64 -24.16 -30.61
CA LYS A 33 13.57 -23.16 -30.54
C LYS A 33 12.27 -23.87 -30.17
N THR A 34 11.64 -23.46 -29.06
CA THR A 34 10.31 -23.97 -28.67
C THR A 34 9.31 -22.81 -28.67
N VAL A 35 8.13 -23.03 -29.26
CA VAL A 35 7.05 -22.05 -29.17
C VAL A 35 6.26 -22.33 -27.90
N ARG A 36 6.12 -21.32 -27.04
CA ARG A 36 5.40 -21.41 -25.77
C ARG A 36 4.22 -20.45 -25.79
N SER A 37 3.05 -20.93 -25.38
CA SER A 37 1.95 -20.04 -25.03
C SER A 37 2.16 -19.51 -23.63
N TYR A 38 1.89 -18.22 -23.42
CA TYR A 38 1.99 -17.60 -22.12
C TYR A 38 0.94 -16.50 -21.94
N LEU A 39 0.65 -16.17 -20.68
CA LEU A 39 -0.10 -14.99 -20.29
C LEU A 39 0.89 -13.86 -19.99
N ASP A 40 0.69 -12.72 -20.62
CA ASP A 40 1.37 -11.48 -20.27
C ASP A 40 0.77 -10.94 -18.96
N SER A 41 1.56 -10.95 -17.89
CA SER A 41 1.06 -10.62 -16.56
C SER A 41 0.57 -9.19 -16.45
N VAL A 42 1.24 -8.25 -17.13
CA VAL A 42 0.93 -6.81 -17.05
C VAL A 42 -0.35 -6.50 -17.82
N ILE A 43 -0.50 -7.08 -19.01
CA ILE A 43 -1.74 -6.94 -19.77
C ILE A 43 -2.91 -7.55 -18.99
N LEU A 44 -2.72 -8.74 -18.41
CA LEU A 44 -3.76 -9.40 -17.64
C LEU A 44 -4.16 -8.60 -16.39
N GLN A 45 -3.17 -8.10 -15.64
CA GLN A 45 -3.37 -7.25 -14.47
C GLN A 45 -4.27 -6.05 -14.79
N ASN A 46 -3.91 -5.31 -15.85
CA ASN A 46 -4.67 -4.13 -16.27
C ASN A 46 -6.12 -4.48 -16.65
N GLN A 47 -6.37 -5.65 -17.25
CA GLN A 47 -7.74 -6.08 -17.54
C GLN A 47 -8.49 -6.45 -16.26
N LEU A 48 -7.87 -7.22 -15.37
CA LEU A 48 -8.49 -7.64 -14.11
C LEU A 48 -8.79 -6.47 -13.17
N GLN A 49 -7.92 -5.46 -13.12
CA GLN A 49 -8.15 -4.24 -12.34
C GLN A 49 -9.39 -3.48 -12.83
N ARG A 50 -9.57 -3.36 -14.15
CA ARG A 50 -10.78 -2.73 -14.73
C ARG A 50 -12.06 -3.48 -14.38
N LEU A 51 -12.00 -4.81 -14.27
CA LEU A 51 -13.13 -5.62 -13.80
C LEU A 51 -13.41 -5.39 -12.30
N ASN A 52 -12.35 -5.16 -11.52
CA ASN A 52 -12.45 -4.93 -10.09
C ASN A 52 -13.02 -3.55 -9.73
N ASP A 53 -12.79 -2.51 -10.55
CA ASP A 53 -13.37 -1.17 -10.37
C ASP A 53 -14.92 -1.19 -10.39
N HIS A 54 -15.52 -2.21 -11.00
CA HIS A 54 -16.96 -2.45 -10.97
C HIS A 54 -17.45 -3.18 -9.71
N GLY A 55 -16.60 -3.35 -8.69
CA GLY A 55 -16.94 -3.91 -7.38
C GLY A 55 -17.05 -5.44 -7.34
N SER A 56 -16.87 -6.13 -8.47
CA SER A 56 -17.11 -7.58 -8.58
C SER A 56 -16.02 -8.46 -7.97
N LEU A 57 -14.81 -7.93 -7.72
CA LEU A 57 -13.65 -8.68 -7.22
C LEU A 57 -13.06 -8.08 -5.93
N LYS A 58 -13.73 -7.07 -5.37
CA LYS A 58 -13.27 -6.36 -4.17
C LYS A 58 -13.77 -7.11 -2.95
N GLY A 59 -12.85 -7.64 -2.14
CA GLY A 59 -13.21 -8.35 -0.92
C GLY A 59 -13.86 -7.42 0.12
N SER A 60 -14.56 -8.02 1.07
CA SER A 60 -15.34 -7.31 2.09
C SER A 60 -14.50 -6.37 2.95
N HIS A 61 -13.18 -6.53 2.98
CA HIS A 61 -12.26 -5.76 3.82
C HIS A 61 -11.26 -4.90 3.05
N ALA A 62 -11.49 -4.63 1.76
CA ALA A 62 -10.58 -3.84 0.92
C ALA A 62 -10.28 -2.39 1.40
N HIS A 63 -10.99 -1.89 2.42
CA HIS A 63 -10.77 -0.59 3.06
C HIS A 63 -10.24 -0.66 4.50
N SER A 64 -10.03 -1.87 5.02
CA SER A 64 -9.53 -2.09 6.37
C SER A 64 -8.00 -2.06 6.36
N ARG A 65 -7.40 -1.04 6.97
CA ARG A 65 -5.94 -0.88 7.07
C ARG A 65 -5.25 -2.01 7.85
N SER A 66 -6.00 -2.83 8.58
CA SER A 66 -5.49 -3.93 9.41
C SER A 66 -5.57 -5.31 8.74
N THR A 67 -6.16 -5.41 7.54
CA THR A 67 -6.31 -6.69 6.83
C THR A 67 -5.86 -6.56 5.39
N LEU A 68 -4.87 -7.35 4.99
CA LEU A 68 -4.42 -7.43 3.61
C LEU A 68 -5.21 -8.51 2.87
N GLU A 69 -6.06 -8.11 1.94
CA GLU A 69 -6.72 -9.03 1.01
C GLU A 69 -5.89 -9.13 -0.27
N VAL A 70 -5.37 -10.33 -0.56
CA VAL A 70 -4.56 -10.58 -1.76
C VAL A 70 -5.36 -11.43 -2.75
N PRO A 71 -5.81 -10.88 -3.88
CA PRO A 71 -6.51 -11.66 -4.89
C PRO A 71 -5.52 -12.61 -5.59
N ILE A 72 -5.86 -13.91 -5.58
CA ILE A 72 -5.10 -14.96 -6.27
C ILE A 72 -5.96 -15.45 -7.44
N PHE A 73 -5.53 -15.16 -8.66
CA PHE A 73 -6.18 -15.63 -9.88
C PHE A 73 -5.54 -16.93 -10.35
N TRP A 74 -6.28 -18.02 -10.27
CA TRP A 74 -5.82 -19.36 -10.63
C TRP A 74 -6.44 -19.83 -11.94
N PHE A 75 -5.68 -19.79 -13.03
CA PHE A 75 -6.14 -20.15 -14.37
C PHE A 75 -5.86 -21.63 -14.67
N LEU A 76 -6.92 -22.38 -14.98
CA LEU A 76 -6.85 -23.78 -15.40
C LEU A 76 -6.91 -23.84 -16.93
N HIS A 77 -5.91 -24.44 -17.57
CA HIS A 77 -5.85 -24.60 -19.02
C HIS A 77 -5.53 -26.04 -19.42
N GLY A 78 -6.09 -26.53 -20.52
CA GLY A 78 -5.78 -27.87 -21.03
C GLY A 78 -4.37 -27.94 -21.61
N GLU A 79 -4.00 -26.93 -22.39
CA GLU A 79 -2.69 -26.86 -23.02
C GLU A 79 -1.63 -26.24 -22.08
N PRO A 80 -0.33 -26.51 -22.31
CA PRO A 80 0.76 -25.89 -21.56
C PRO A 80 0.74 -24.37 -21.67
N LEU A 81 0.55 -23.71 -20.53
CA LEU A 81 0.49 -22.26 -20.42
C LEU A 81 1.39 -21.80 -19.28
N LEU A 82 2.14 -20.72 -19.52
CA LEU A 82 3.03 -20.09 -18.55
C LEU A 82 2.63 -18.63 -18.33
N VAL A 83 3.20 -17.99 -17.32
CA VAL A 83 3.18 -16.54 -17.10
C VAL A 83 4.52 -15.98 -17.57
N ASP A 84 4.49 -14.93 -18.37
CA ASP A 84 5.68 -14.24 -18.91
C ASP A 84 6.76 -15.19 -19.46
N LYS A 85 6.33 -16.19 -20.23
CA LYS A 85 7.15 -17.19 -20.95
C LYS A 85 7.89 -18.23 -20.08
N HIS A 86 8.13 -17.95 -18.79
CA HIS A 86 9.02 -18.75 -17.95
C HIS A 86 8.41 -19.20 -16.62
N TYR A 87 7.37 -18.56 -16.13
CA TYR A 87 6.87 -18.78 -14.78
C TYR A 87 5.56 -19.58 -14.78
N GLN A 88 5.27 -20.31 -13.71
CA GLN A 88 3.94 -20.90 -13.49
C GLN A 88 3.05 -20.00 -12.64
N ALA A 89 3.67 -19.18 -11.79
CA ALA A 89 3.00 -18.17 -11.00
C ALA A 89 3.86 -16.92 -10.92
N LYS A 90 3.22 -15.76 -10.75
CA LYS A 90 3.91 -14.49 -10.62
C LYS A 90 3.21 -13.60 -9.60
N ALA A 91 4.01 -13.00 -8.72
CA ALA A 91 3.61 -11.92 -7.84
C ALA A 91 3.53 -10.61 -8.64
N LEU A 92 2.43 -9.90 -8.51
CA LEU A 92 2.30 -8.52 -8.97
C LEU A 92 2.11 -7.61 -7.75
N SER A 93 2.04 -6.30 -7.96
CA SER A 93 1.93 -5.32 -6.88
C SER A 93 0.66 -5.45 -6.04
N ASP A 94 -0.43 -5.97 -6.62
CA ASP A 94 -1.77 -6.00 -6.01
C ASP A 94 -2.48 -7.35 -6.17
N MET A 95 -1.85 -8.34 -6.81
CA MET A 95 -2.44 -9.65 -7.05
C MET A 95 -1.38 -10.73 -7.30
N VAL A 96 -1.80 -11.99 -7.28
CA VAL A 96 -0.98 -13.13 -7.68
C VAL A 96 -1.68 -13.87 -8.82
N ILE A 97 -0.94 -14.15 -9.89
CA ILE A 97 -1.43 -14.95 -11.02
C ILE A 97 -0.79 -16.33 -10.95
N VAL A 98 -1.60 -17.37 -11.04
CA VAL A 98 -1.17 -18.78 -11.09
C VAL A 98 -1.77 -19.42 -12.32
N VAL A 99 -0.98 -20.23 -13.02
CA VAL A 99 -1.42 -21.03 -14.16
C VAL A 99 -1.18 -22.51 -13.87
N GLN A 100 -2.23 -23.30 -14.08
CA GLN A 100 -2.20 -24.76 -14.00
C GLN A 100 -2.58 -25.33 -15.37
N SER A 101 -1.75 -26.24 -15.86
CA SER A 101 -1.94 -26.91 -17.16
C SER A 101 -2.15 -28.42 -16.99
N GLU A 102 -2.61 -29.13 -18.02
CA GLU A 102 -2.79 -30.59 -17.96
C GLU A 102 -1.48 -31.40 -17.81
N PRO A 103 -0.35 -31.05 -18.45
CA PRO A 103 0.88 -31.84 -18.34
C PRO A 103 1.50 -31.82 -16.94
N SER A 104 1.71 -33.00 -16.35
CA SER A 104 2.40 -33.13 -15.04
C SER A 104 3.93 -33.21 -15.17
N SER A 105 4.46 -33.18 -16.39
CA SER A 105 5.89 -33.22 -16.66
C SER A 105 6.20 -32.40 -17.90
N TRP A 106 6.90 -31.28 -17.70
CA TRP A 106 7.26 -30.35 -18.74
C TRP A 106 8.75 -30.02 -18.69
N GLU A 107 9.43 -30.06 -19.83
CA GLU A 107 10.85 -29.71 -19.92
C GLU A 107 11.06 -28.22 -19.64
N SER A 108 11.69 -27.91 -18.52
CA SER A 108 12.06 -26.54 -18.19
C SER A 108 13.25 -26.05 -19.03
N HIS A 109 13.57 -24.77 -18.87
CA HIS A 109 14.76 -24.18 -19.47
C HIS A 109 16.04 -24.45 -18.67
N LEU A 110 15.93 -25.15 -17.55
CA LEU A 110 17.02 -25.41 -16.63
C LEU A 110 17.44 -26.87 -16.73
N GLN A 111 18.74 -27.09 -16.55
CA GLN A 111 19.35 -28.41 -16.64
C GLN A 111 20.19 -28.67 -15.41
N CYS A 112 20.18 -29.91 -14.94
CA CYS A 112 21.02 -30.40 -13.86
C CYS A 112 21.64 -31.72 -14.28
N ASN A 113 22.97 -31.85 -14.15
CA ASN A 113 23.73 -33.05 -14.51
C ASN A 113 23.43 -33.58 -15.93
N GLY A 114 23.30 -32.67 -16.89
CA GLY A 114 23.02 -33.02 -18.28
C GLY A 114 21.60 -33.55 -18.54
N ARG A 115 20.64 -33.25 -17.66
CA ARG A 115 19.22 -33.56 -17.85
C ARG A 115 18.37 -32.31 -17.60
N SER A 116 17.34 -32.12 -18.42
CA SER A 116 16.37 -31.04 -18.20
C SER A 116 15.60 -31.28 -16.90
N LEU A 117 15.46 -30.23 -16.09
CA LEU A 117 14.60 -30.26 -14.92
C LEU A 117 13.14 -30.29 -15.40
N LEU A 118 12.36 -31.22 -14.85
CA LEU A 118 10.95 -31.39 -15.19
C LEU A 118 10.10 -30.59 -14.22
N TRP A 119 9.18 -29.81 -14.78
CA TRP A 119 8.18 -29.05 -14.04
C TRP A 119 6.84 -29.75 -14.06
N ASP A 120 6.17 -29.80 -12.91
CA ASP A 120 4.78 -30.25 -12.82
C ASP A 120 3.85 -29.06 -13.04
N LEU A 121 3.32 -28.91 -14.26
CA LEU A 121 2.35 -27.85 -14.57
C LEU A 121 0.94 -28.17 -14.06
N ARG A 122 0.67 -29.44 -13.72
CA ARG A 122 -0.61 -29.89 -13.17
C ARG A 122 -0.77 -29.52 -11.70
N ARG A 123 0.34 -29.40 -10.97
CA ARG A 123 0.35 -28.99 -9.55
C ARG A 123 1.33 -27.83 -9.32
N PRO A 124 0.98 -26.59 -9.74
CA PRO A 124 1.85 -25.42 -9.62
C PRO A 124 1.94 -24.85 -8.19
N ILE A 125 1.72 -25.69 -7.17
CA ILE A 125 1.62 -25.27 -5.77
C ILE A 125 2.92 -24.63 -5.29
N LYS A 126 4.06 -25.18 -5.71
CA LYS A 126 5.38 -24.64 -5.38
C LYS A 126 5.57 -23.22 -5.90
N ALA A 127 5.25 -23.00 -7.18
CA ALA A 127 5.34 -21.68 -7.80
C ALA A 127 4.32 -20.70 -7.16
N ALA A 128 3.10 -21.17 -6.90
CA ALA A 128 2.08 -20.38 -6.22
C ALA A 128 2.53 -19.93 -4.83
N LEU A 129 3.10 -20.82 -4.00
CA LEU A 129 3.64 -20.44 -2.69
C LEU A 129 4.80 -19.46 -2.80
N ALA A 130 5.70 -19.62 -3.76
CA ALA A 130 6.80 -18.70 -3.98
C ALA A 130 6.26 -17.29 -4.33
N ALA A 131 5.34 -17.19 -5.29
CA ALA A 131 4.73 -15.93 -5.70
C ALA A 131 3.90 -15.28 -4.58
N VAL A 132 3.13 -16.05 -3.82
CA VAL A 132 2.38 -15.52 -2.66
C VAL A 132 3.33 -15.03 -1.58
N SER A 133 4.41 -15.75 -1.29
CA SER A 133 5.40 -15.35 -0.31
C SER A 133 6.18 -14.09 -0.72
N GLU A 134 6.49 -13.97 -2.02
CA GLU A 134 7.08 -12.76 -2.62
C GLU A 134 6.14 -11.57 -2.45
N HIS A 135 4.86 -11.73 -2.80
CA HIS A 135 3.85 -10.67 -2.67
C HIS A 135 3.62 -10.25 -1.20
N LEU A 136 3.46 -11.21 -0.29
CA LEU A 136 3.08 -10.94 1.10
C LEU A 136 4.22 -10.37 1.95
N ALA A 137 5.46 -10.74 1.67
CA ALA A 137 6.57 -10.47 2.57
C ALA A 137 7.86 -10.02 1.88
N GLY A 138 7.85 -9.87 0.55
CA GLY A 138 9.03 -9.56 -0.23
C GLY A 138 10.06 -10.68 -0.22
N LEU A 139 9.65 -11.94 -0.03
CA LEU A 139 10.58 -13.06 -0.10
C LEU A 139 11.08 -13.23 -1.54
N LEU A 140 12.39 -13.07 -1.72
CA LEU A 140 13.06 -13.23 -3.00
C LEU A 140 13.54 -14.68 -3.21
N PRO A 141 13.63 -15.12 -4.48
CA PRO A 141 14.31 -16.36 -4.82
C PRO A 141 15.72 -16.46 -4.23
N LEU A 142 16.08 -17.63 -3.69
CA LEU A 142 17.34 -17.81 -2.96
C LEU A 142 18.59 -17.68 -3.84
N HIS A 143 18.47 -17.76 -5.16
CA HIS A 143 19.59 -17.46 -6.05
C HIS A 143 19.81 -15.97 -6.28
N LEU A 144 18.89 -15.08 -5.91
CA LEU A 144 19.10 -13.65 -6.08
C LEU A 144 19.81 -13.09 -4.86
N VAL A 145 21.03 -12.61 -5.05
CA VAL A 145 21.87 -12.05 -4.00
C VAL A 145 22.30 -10.63 -4.39
N TYR A 146 22.31 -9.70 -3.43
CA TYR A 146 22.80 -8.36 -3.68
C TYR A 146 24.33 -8.32 -3.63
N SER A 147 24.97 -7.87 -4.71
CA SER A 147 26.41 -7.66 -4.77
C SER A 147 26.75 -6.21 -4.45
N HIS A 148 27.33 -5.95 -3.28
CA HIS A 148 27.81 -4.61 -2.92
C HIS A 148 28.88 -4.08 -3.87
N ALA A 149 29.74 -4.96 -4.41
CA ALA A 149 30.81 -4.56 -5.33
C ALA A 149 30.29 -4.06 -6.68
N HIS A 150 29.12 -4.56 -7.11
CA HIS A 150 28.52 -4.21 -8.41
C HIS A 150 27.26 -3.36 -8.26
N GLU A 151 26.88 -3.02 -7.02
CA GLU A 151 25.64 -2.29 -6.66
C GLU A 151 24.38 -2.85 -7.35
N THR A 152 24.36 -4.17 -7.58
CA THR A 152 23.33 -4.84 -8.39
C THR A 152 23.00 -6.22 -7.82
N ALA A 153 21.80 -6.70 -8.12
CA ALA A 153 21.41 -8.08 -7.84
C ALA A 153 22.09 -9.01 -8.85
N ILE A 154 22.71 -10.07 -8.34
CA ILE A 154 23.37 -11.11 -9.12
C ILE A 154 22.71 -12.47 -8.82
N GLU A 155 22.86 -13.40 -9.77
CA GLU A 155 22.40 -14.78 -9.58
C GLU A 155 23.52 -15.65 -9.00
N ASP A 156 23.32 -16.14 -7.79
CA ASP A 156 24.12 -17.16 -7.13
C ASP A 156 23.30 -18.44 -6.90
N TRP A 157 23.44 -19.38 -7.82
CA TRP A 157 22.68 -20.62 -7.82
C TRP A 157 23.05 -21.60 -6.68
N ILE A 158 24.11 -21.33 -5.91
CA ILE A 158 24.55 -22.18 -4.78
C ILE A 158 23.42 -22.37 -3.76
N TRP A 159 22.61 -21.33 -3.55
CA TRP A 159 21.54 -21.33 -2.55
C TRP A 159 20.16 -21.74 -3.09
N SER A 160 20.05 -22.06 -4.39
CA SER A 160 18.80 -22.53 -5.02
C SER A 160 18.53 -24.04 -4.83
N VAL A 161 18.84 -24.54 -3.64
CA VAL A 161 18.76 -25.96 -3.25
C VAL A 161 17.82 -26.15 -2.04
N GLY A 162 17.44 -27.40 -1.77
CA GLY A 162 16.64 -27.76 -0.58
C GLY A 162 15.12 -27.82 -0.78
N CYS A 163 14.39 -28.24 0.25
CA CYS A 163 12.95 -28.51 0.18
C CYS A 163 12.09 -27.25 0.43
N ASN A 164 12.20 -26.22 -0.40
CA ASN A 164 11.45 -24.96 -0.22
C ASN A 164 10.92 -24.36 -1.54
N PRO A 165 9.91 -23.47 -1.51
CA PRO A 165 9.26 -22.93 -2.71
C PRO A 165 10.21 -22.26 -3.71
N PHE A 166 11.29 -21.66 -3.21
CA PHE A 166 12.26 -20.90 -3.99
C PHE A 166 13.47 -21.72 -4.47
N SER A 167 13.61 -22.97 -4.01
CA SER A 167 14.60 -23.87 -4.57
C SER A 167 14.15 -24.21 -5.99
N ILE A 168 15.03 -24.12 -6.97
CA ILE A 168 14.67 -24.44 -8.35
C ILE A 168 15.00 -25.90 -8.70
N THR A 169 15.94 -26.49 -7.96
CA THR A 169 16.48 -27.84 -8.21
C THR A 169 15.74 -28.97 -7.50
N SER A 170 14.88 -28.66 -6.53
CA SER A 170 14.07 -29.66 -5.81
C SER A 170 12.60 -29.61 -6.24
N GLN A 171 11.76 -30.52 -5.75
CA GLN A 171 10.29 -30.45 -5.90
C GLN A 171 9.59 -30.04 -4.60
N GLY A 172 10.35 -29.78 -3.54
CA GLY A 172 9.82 -29.39 -2.24
C GLY A 172 9.22 -27.99 -2.26
N TRP A 173 8.23 -27.77 -1.40
CA TRP A 173 7.49 -26.50 -1.29
C TRP A 173 7.19 -26.14 0.18
N GLN A 174 7.94 -26.71 1.12
CA GLN A 174 7.78 -26.40 2.55
C GLN A 174 8.50 -25.10 2.88
N LEU A 175 7.82 -24.18 3.57
CA LEU A 175 8.46 -22.99 4.09
C LEU A 175 9.42 -23.39 5.21
N SER A 176 10.70 -23.02 5.07
CA SER A 176 11.68 -23.24 6.13
C SER A 176 11.47 -22.27 7.29
N GLN A 177 11.99 -22.60 8.47
CA GLN A 177 11.97 -21.67 9.61
C GLN A 177 12.66 -20.35 9.27
N PHE A 178 13.75 -20.39 8.50
CA PHE A 178 14.43 -19.19 8.02
C PHE A 178 13.51 -18.29 7.17
N GLN A 179 12.72 -18.88 6.28
CA GLN A 179 11.76 -18.14 5.46
C GLN A 179 10.62 -17.57 6.33
N SER A 180 10.10 -18.37 7.27
CA SER A 180 9.09 -17.91 8.23
C SER A 180 9.60 -16.74 9.09
N ASP A 181 10.84 -16.81 9.56
CA ASP A 181 11.46 -15.75 10.36
C ASP A 181 11.70 -14.50 9.52
N THR A 182 12.12 -14.66 8.27
CA THR A 182 12.28 -13.54 7.33
C THR A 182 10.95 -12.86 7.04
N ILE A 183 9.89 -13.63 6.81
CA ILE A 183 8.52 -13.10 6.67
C ILE A 183 8.15 -12.26 7.89
N ALA A 184 8.29 -12.84 9.09
CA ALA A 184 7.92 -12.15 10.32
C ALA A 184 8.74 -10.87 10.55
N ARG A 185 10.04 -10.89 10.22
CA ARG A 185 10.90 -9.70 10.27
C ARG A 185 10.41 -8.60 9.33
N SER A 186 10.02 -8.91 8.10
CA SER A 186 9.46 -7.92 7.16
C SER A 186 8.26 -7.21 7.78
N TYR A 187 7.30 -7.96 8.33
CA TYR A 187 6.11 -7.38 8.99
C TYR A 187 6.47 -6.54 10.23
N ILE A 188 7.38 -7.03 11.08
CA ILE A 188 7.82 -6.30 12.28
C ILE A 188 8.48 -4.98 11.91
N ILE A 189 9.39 -4.98 10.93
CA ILE A 189 10.09 -3.78 10.48
C ILE A 189 9.10 -2.78 9.88
N THR A 190 8.20 -3.23 9.01
CA THR A 190 7.18 -2.37 8.41
C THR A 190 6.28 -1.73 9.47
N ALA A 191 5.78 -2.50 10.44
CA ALA A 191 4.93 -1.96 11.50
C ALA A 191 5.68 -0.96 12.41
N LEU A 192 6.95 -1.22 12.72
CA LEU A 192 7.79 -0.28 13.48
C LEU A 192 8.04 1.02 12.70
N GLU A 193 8.32 0.92 11.40
CA GLU A 193 8.53 2.10 10.55
C GLU A 193 7.25 2.92 10.43
N GLU A 194 6.12 2.29 10.11
CA GLU A 194 4.82 2.97 9.99
C GLU A 194 4.38 3.63 11.30
N SER A 195 4.54 2.94 12.43
CA SER A 195 4.23 3.51 13.75
C SER A 195 5.13 4.70 14.08
N THR A 196 6.42 4.62 13.76
CA THR A 196 7.39 5.71 13.96
C THR A 196 7.05 6.91 13.09
N GLN A 197 6.73 6.70 11.81
CA GLN A 197 6.30 7.75 10.90
C GLN A 197 5.00 8.42 11.37
N LEU A 198 4.01 7.64 11.80
CA LEU A 198 2.74 8.16 12.31
C LEU A 198 2.95 9.03 13.55
N VAL A 199 3.68 8.53 14.55
CA VAL A 199 3.98 9.27 15.79
C VAL A 199 4.78 10.54 15.49
N ASN A 200 5.80 10.46 14.64
CA ASN A 200 6.60 11.61 14.26
C ASN A 200 5.78 12.66 13.50
N SER A 201 4.86 12.24 12.62
CA SER A 201 3.97 13.14 11.92
C SER A 201 3.05 13.89 12.89
N ALA A 202 2.48 13.18 13.88
CA ALA A 202 1.65 13.79 14.91
C ALA A 202 2.45 14.78 15.78
N ILE A 203 3.67 14.41 16.20
CA ILE A 203 4.55 15.32 16.95
C ILE A 203 4.88 16.57 16.13
N ARG A 204 5.14 16.44 14.83
CA ARG A 204 5.37 17.59 13.94
C ARG A 204 4.15 18.50 13.88
N CYS A 205 2.94 17.95 13.76
CA CYS A 205 1.70 18.72 13.80
C CYS A 205 1.56 19.48 15.13
N LEU A 206 1.84 18.82 16.26
CA LEU A 206 1.77 19.45 17.57
C LEU A 206 2.83 20.56 17.75
N ALA A 207 4.03 20.38 17.19
CA ALA A 207 5.12 21.36 17.28
C ALA A 207 4.84 22.66 16.51
N VAL A 208 3.98 22.61 15.48
CA VAL A 208 3.53 23.80 14.73
C VAL A 208 2.56 24.64 15.58
N GLU A 209 1.77 24.01 16.45
CA GLU A 209 0.83 24.71 17.33
C GLU A 209 1.56 25.42 18.47
N ARG A 210 1.65 26.75 18.38
CA ARG A 210 2.28 27.57 19.42
C ARG A 210 1.34 27.78 20.61
N THR A 211 1.82 27.49 21.81
CA THR A 211 1.10 27.80 23.04
C THR A 211 1.19 29.29 23.38
N SER A 212 0.04 29.93 23.48
CA SER A 212 -0.18 31.25 24.10
C SER A 212 -0.68 31.12 25.53
N GLU A 213 -0.66 32.21 26.30
CA GLU A 213 -1.13 32.26 27.70
C GLU A 213 -2.55 31.68 27.89
N LYS A 214 -3.46 31.92 26.92
CA LYS A 214 -4.85 31.42 26.97
C LYS A 214 -4.95 29.92 26.67
N THR A 215 -4.11 29.43 25.77
CA THR A 215 -4.08 28.02 25.34
C THR A 215 -3.23 27.14 26.26
N PHE A 216 -2.31 27.73 27.03
CA PHE A 216 -1.40 27.00 27.92
C PHE A 216 -2.17 26.19 28.97
N ARG A 217 -3.22 26.77 29.57
CA ARG A 217 -4.06 26.06 30.56
C ARG A 217 -4.76 24.83 29.97
N ILE A 218 -5.19 24.91 28.71
CA ILE A 218 -5.83 23.81 27.99
C ILE A 218 -4.78 22.75 27.64
N PHE A 219 -3.63 23.16 27.09
CA PHE A 219 -2.56 22.22 26.79
C PHE A 219 -2.06 21.47 28.04
N HIS A 220 -1.92 22.17 29.17
CA HIS A 220 -1.50 21.58 30.44
C HIS A 220 -2.49 20.53 30.98
N SER A 221 -3.79 20.60 30.66
CA SER A 221 -4.72 19.52 31.03
C SER A 221 -4.52 18.26 30.17
N GLU A 222 -4.13 18.43 28.91
CA GLU A 222 -3.93 17.33 27.95
C GLU A 222 -2.53 16.69 28.03
N GLU A 223 -1.54 17.42 28.53
CA GLU A 223 -0.12 17.02 28.55
C GLU A 223 0.10 15.63 29.17
N ARG A 224 -0.49 15.37 30.33
CA ARG A 224 -0.29 14.10 31.04
C ARG A 224 -0.77 12.91 30.21
N GLU A 225 -1.90 13.04 29.53
CA GLU A 225 -2.43 11.96 28.70
C GLU A 225 -1.59 11.76 27.43
N LEU A 226 -1.13 12.86 26.81
CA LEU A 226 -0.23 12.82 25.65
C LEU A 226 1.08 12.09 25.99
N ILE A 227 1.72 12.46 27.11
CA ILE A 227 2.95 11.83 27.58
C ILE A 227 2.72 10.35 27.91
N ASN A 228 1.61 10.00 28.57
CA ASN A 228 1.30 8.60 28.88
C ASN A 228 1.12 7.76 27.61
N LYS A 229 0.37 8.27 26.62
CA LYS A 229 0.18 7.57 25.34
C LYS A 229 1.49 7.44 24.56
N TYR A 230 2.31 8.48 24.53
CA TYR A 230 3.64 8.44 23.91
C TYR A 230 4.54 7.39 24.60
N ASN A 231 4.62 7.41 25.92
CA ASN A 231 5.42 6.45 26.69
C ASN A 231 4.94 5.01 26.49
N TYR A 232 3.64 4.80 26.32
CA TYR A 232 3.09 3.49 26.02
C TYR A 232 3.56 2.98 24.65
N VAL A 233 3.50 3.80 23.60
CA VAL A 233 4.02 3.45 22.28
C VAL A 233 5.52 3.15 22.32
N VAL A 234 6.32 4.00 22.98
CA VAL A 234 7.76 3.77 23.13
C VAL A 234 8.05 2.48 23.90
N SER A 235 7.24 2.15 24.92
CA SER A 235 7.39 0.90 25.66
C SER A 235 7.12 -0.33 24.77
N LEU A 236 6.17 -0.24 23.83
CA LEU A 236 5.88 -1.27 22.85
C LEU A 236 7.03 -1.43 21.85
N TRP A 237 7.57 -0.34 21.31
CA TRP A 237 8.77 -0.38 20.44
C TRP A 237 9.94 -1.10 21.12
N ARG A 238 10.23 -0.77 22.38
CA ARG A 238 11.29 -1.43 23.16
C ARG A 238 11.00 -2.91 23.34
N ARG A 239 9.78 -3.26 23.74
CA ARG A 239 9.38 -4.66 23.96
C ARG A 239 9.49 -5.50 22.69
N ILE A 240 9.00 -4.98 21.56
CA ILE A 240 9.10 -5.64 20.25
C ILE A 240 10.56 -5.81 19.86
N SER A 241 11.39 -4.77 20.03
CA SER A 241 12.83 -4.83 19.73
C SER A 241 13.55 -5.89 20.58
N THR A 242 13.34 -5.92 21.89
CA THR A 242 13.92 -6.95 22.78
C THR A 242 13.52 -8.34 22.35
N MET A 243 12.23 -8.55 22.09
CA MET A 243 11.69 -9.86 21.75
C MET A 243 12.16 -10.36 20.38
N THR A 244 12.28 -9.45 19.41
CA THR A 244 12.88 -9.71 18.09
C THR A 244 14.36 -10.06 18.23
N GLY A 245 15.07 -9.39 19.14
CA GLY A 245 16.47 -9.70 19.48
C GLY A 245 16.66 -11.09 20.09
N GLU A 246 15.65 -11.59 20.82
CA GLU A 246 15.59 -12.97 21.32
C GLU A 246 15.23 -14.02 20.23
N LEU A 247 15.11 -13.61 18.96
CA LEU A 247 14.68 -14.44 17.81
C LEU A 247 13.28 -15.05 17.97
N ARG A 248 12.51 -14.57 18.93
CA ARG A 248 11.11 -14.91 19.07
C ARG A 248 10.38 -13.97 18.10
N TYR A 249 9.98 -14.43 16.93
CA TYR A 249 9.25 -13.57 16.00
C TYR A 249 7.74 -13.67 16.19
N VAL A 250 7.25 -14.84 16.58
CA VAL A 250 5.81 -15.10 16.74
C VAL A 250 5.18 -14.24 17.83
N ASP A 251 5.78 -14.13 19.02
CA ASP A 251 5.18 -13.27 20.06
C ASP A 251 5.32 -11.76 19.73
N ALA A 252 6.18 -11.37 18.77
CA ALA A 252 6.47 -9.98 18.41
C ALA A 252 5.42 -9.53 17.39
N MET A 253 5.14 -10.43 16.43
CA MET A 253 3.99 -10.36 15.55
C MET A 253 2.67 -10.15 16.32
N ARG A 254 2.50 -10.83 17.47
CA ARG A 254 1.29 -10.65 18.32
C ARG A 254 1.17 -9.25 18.92
N LEU A 255 2.26 -8.52 19.09
CA LEU A 255 2.26 -7.14 19.61
C LEU A 255 2.02 -6.09 18.52
N LEU A 256 2.12 -6.44 17.24
CA LEU A 256 2.02 -5.46 16.15
C LEU A 256 0.64 -4.79 16.08
N TYR A 257 -0.43 -5.56 16.28
CA TYR A 257 -1.78 -4.99 16.34
C TYR A 257 -1.93 -3.98 17.49
N THR A 258 -1.41 -4.32 18.68
CA THR A 258 -1.42 -3.40 19.83
C THR A 258 -0.58 -2.15 19.56
N LEU A 259 0.54 -2.29 18.85
CA LEU A 259 1.37 -1.16 18.45
C LEU A 259 0.61 -0.23 17.49
N GLU A 260 -0.02 -0.78 16.46
CA GLU A 260 -0.78 -0.01 15.48
C GLU A 260 -1.91 0.78 16.16
N ASP A 261 -2.69 0.12 17.02
CA ASP A 261 -3.77 0.75 17.79
C ASP A 261 -3.25 1.84 18.73
N ALA A 262 -2.15 1.58 19.45
CA ALA A 262 -1.53 2.56 20.33
C ALA A 262 -1.01 3.80 19.58
N SER A 263 -0.39 3.60 18.41
CA SER A 263 0.12 4.69 17.57
C SER A 263 -1.01 5.52 16.97
N LYS A 264 -2.09 4.89 16.52
CA LYS A 264 -3.32 5.60 16.09
C LYS A 264 -3.94 6.37 17.26
N GLY A 265 -4.10 5.73 18.41
CA GLY A 265 -4.65 6.36 19.60
C GLY A 265 -3.81 7.53 20.13
N PHE A 266 -2.50 7.57 19.88
CA PHE A 266 -1.66 8.75 20.12
C PHE A 266 -1.94 9.85 19.10
N ALA A 267 -1.93 9.54 17.80
CA ALA A 267 -2.19 10.50 16.74
C ALA A 267 -3.58 11.15 16.86
N ASP A 268 -4.61 10.36 17.20
CA ASP A 268 -5.97 10.85 17.43
C ASP A 268 -6.04 11.80 18.62
N LYS A 269 -5.31 11.49 19.70
CA LYS A 269 -5.24 12.39 20.87
C LYS A 269 -4.55 13.71 20.50
N VAL A 270 -3.47 13.65 19.73
CA VAL A 270 -2.79 14.86 19.22
C VAL A 270 -3.75 15.69 18.37
N ASN A 271 -4.45 15.08 17.42
CA ASN A 271 -5.43 15.77 16.58
C ASN A 271 -6.56 16.40 17.40
N ALA A 272 -7.06 15.71 18.43
CA ALA A 272 -8.05 16.26 19.35
C ALA A 272 -7.50 17.48 20.12
N THR A 273 -6.26 17.42 20.61
CA THR A 273 -5.61 18.56 21.28
C THR A 273 -5.43 19.74 20.31
N ILE A 274 -4.98 19.49 19.08
CA ILE A 274 -4.86 20.53 18.05
C ILE A 274 -6.22 21.16 17.75
N ALA A 275 -7.29 20.37 17.63
CA ALA A 275 -8.64 20.88 17.39
C ALA A 275 -9.15 21.83 18.50
N LEU A 276 -8.67 21.66 19.73
CA LEU A 276 -8.95 22.59 20.84
C LEU A 276 -8.11 23.86 20.78
N LEU A 277 -6.86 23.77 20.34
CA LEU A 277 -5.90 24.88 20.32
C LEU A 277 -6.06 25.79 19.09
N HIS A 278 -6.27 25.19 17.92
CA HIS A 278 -6.24 25.85 16.61
C HIS A 278 -7.26 27.00 16.47
N PRO A 279 -8.54 26.87 16.88
CA PRO A 279 -9.51 27.97 16.79
C PRO A 279 -9.13 29.19 17.66
N ILE A 280 -8.51 28.95 18.81
CA ILE A 280 -8.08 30.00 19.73
C ILE A 280 -6.88 30.76 19.14
N HIS A 281 -6.04 30.07 18.36
CA HIS A 281 -4.97 30.69 17.60
C HIS A 281 -5.51 31.56 16.44
N CYS A 282 -6.41 31.01 15.61
CA CYS A 282 -6.95 31.70 14.43
C CYS A 282 -7.83 32.93 14.76
N THR A 283 -8.49 32.96 15.92
CA THR A 283 -9.32 34.11 16.33
C THR A 283 -8.50 35.36 16.66
N ARG A 284 -7.18 35.25 16.85
CA ARG A 284 -6.32 36.37 17.21
C ARG A 284 -5.82 37.20 16.01
N GLU A 285 -5.92 36.69 14.77
CA GLU A 285 -5.40 37.41 13.58
C GLU A 285 -6.44 38.30 12.88
N ARG A 286 -7.72 38.27 13.25
CA ARG A 286 -8.71 39.21 12.71
C ARG A 286 -8.76 40.52 13.51
N ASN A 287 -7.65 41.25 13.55
CA ASN A 287 -7.72 42.70 13.70
C ASN A 287 -8.03 43.26 12.31
N VAL A 288 -9.31 43.28 11.92
CA VAL A 288 -9.71 44.05 10.74
C VAL A 288 -9.49 45.52 11.09
N HIS A 289 -8.37 46.08 10.64
CA HIS A 289 -8.17 47.52 10.61
C HIS A 289 -9.18 48.09 9.61
N VAL A 290 -10.41 48.32 10.07
CA VAL A 290 -11.37 49.14 9.35
C VAL A 290 -10.80 50.54 9.42
N VAL A 291 -10.12 50.96 8.35
CA VAL A 291 -9.72 52.36 8.17
C VAL A 291 -11.01 53.14 8.03
N PHE A 292 -11.50 53.69 9.14
CA PHE A 292 -12.62 54.61 9.15
C PHE A 292 -12.15 55.92 8.52
N ASP A 293 -12.34 56.04 7.22
CA ASP A 293 -11.98 57.24 6.47
C ASP A 293 -13.01 58.34 6.81
N MET A 294 -12.64 59.18 7.80
CA MET A 294 -13.44 60.31 8.32
C MET A 294 -13.86 61.32 7.25
N THR A 295 -13.25 61.25 6.06
CA THR A 295 -13.57 62.07 4.88
C THR A 295 -14.91 61.71 4.23
N THR A 296 -15.46 60.52 4.49
CA THR A 296 -16.74 60.06 3.92
C THR A 296 -17.98 60.61 4.65
N ILE A 297 -17.83 61.00 5.93
CA ILE A 297 -18.90 61.54 6.77
C ILE A 297 -19.50 62.85 6.21
N PRO A 298 -18.70 63.87 5.81
CA PRO A 298 -19.26 65.08 5.22
C PRO A 298 -19.98 64.83 3.89
N ALA A 299 -19.53 63.87 3.08
CA ALA A 299 -20.20 63.52 1.82
C ALA A 299 -21.61 62.96 2.06
N PHE A 300 -21.79 62.10 3.07
CA PHE A 300 -23.11 61.58 3.45
C PHE A 300 -24.04 62.68 3.99
N LEU A 301 -23.52 63.65 4.74
CA LEU A 301 -24.29 64.78 5.24
C LEU A 301 -24.75 65.73 4.12
N ILE A 302 -23.92 65.94 3.10
CA ILE A 302 -24.29 66.74 1.91
C ILE A 302 -25.42 66.03 1.15
N VAL A 303 -25.31 64.72 0.92
CA VAL A 303 -26.33 63.93 0.22
C VAL A 303 -27.67 63.95 0.96
N LEU A 304 -27.65 63.79 2.29
CA LEU A 304 -28.84 63.90 3.14
C LEU A 304 -29.45 65.32 3.11
N GLY A 305 -28.62 66.36 3.10
CA GLY A 305 -29.08 67.74 2.99
C GLY A 305 -29.76 68.04 1.64
N VAL A 306 -29.19 67.53 0.54
CA VAL A 306 -29.78 67.65 -0.80
C VAL A 306 -31.10 66.88 -0.89
N LEU A 307 -31.16 65.66 -0.37
CA LEU A 307 -32.39 64.86 -0.31
C LEU A 307 -33.49 65.56 0.50
N TYR A 308 -33.14 66.19 1.64
CA TYR A 308 -34.08 66.95 2.44
C TYR A 308 -34.65 68.16 1.70
N ILE A 309 -33.82 68.86 0.90
CA ILE A 309 -34.27 69.99 0.09
C ILE A 309 -35.18 69.53 -1.06
N VAL A 310 -34.83 68.43 -1.72
CA VAL A 310 -35.62 67.88 -2.86
C VAL A 310 -36.94 67.29 -2.40
N LEU A 311 -36.99 66.64 -1.23
CA LEU A 311 -38.19 66.02 -0.68
C LEU A 311 -39.06 67.00 0.12
N LYS A 312 -38.68 68.28 0.24
CA LYS A 312 -39.47 69.28 0.95
C LYS A 312 -40.74 69.61 0.14
N PRO A 313 -41.95 69.27 0.62
CA PRO A 313 -43.18 69.49 -0.14
C PRO A 313 -43.44 70.98 -0.35
N SER A 314 -43.66 71.37 -1.61
CA SER A 314 -44.01 72.75 -1.99
C SER A 314 -45.38 73.12 -1.42
N ARG A 315 -45.47 74.29 -0.75
CA ARG A 315 -46.71 74.78 -0.15
C ARG A 315 -47.78 75.02 -1.23
N PRO A 316 -49.04 74.59 -1.01
CA PRO A 316 -50.11 74.82 -1.98
C PRO A 316 -50.46 76.31 -2.06
N LYS A 317 -50.60 76.82 -3.30
CA LYS A 317 -51.01 78.21 -3.57
C LYS A 317 -52.44 78.46 -3.05
N PRO A 318 -52.71 79.62 -2.44
CA PRO A 318 -54.04 79.96 -1.92
C PRO A 318 -55.03 80.18 -3.08
N LYS A 319 -56.21 79.56 -2.99
CA LYS A 319 -57.34 79.85 -3.87
C LYS A 319 -58.06 81.10 -3.36
N ILE A 320 -58.19 82.10 -4.23
CA ILE A 320 -58.98 83.31 -4.01
C ILE A 320 -60.43 82.96 -4.36
N ASN A 321 -61.38 83.26 -3.46
CA ASN A 321 -62.82 83.22 -3.71
C ASN A 321 -63.25 84.42 -4.55
#